data_AF-A0A6S6PN98-F1
#
_entry.id   AF-A0A6S6PN98-F1
#
_cell.length_a   1.000
_cell.length_b   1.000
_cell.length_c   1.000
_cell.angle_alpha   90.00
_cell.angle_beta   90.00
_cell.angle_gamma   90.00
#
_symmetry.space_group_name_H-M   'P 1'
#
loop_
_entity.id
_entity.type
_entity.pdbx_description
1 polymer ?
#
loop_
_entity_poly.entity_id
_entity_poly.type
_entity_poly.pdbx_seq_one_letter_code
_entity_poly.pdbx_strand_id
1 'polypeptide(L)'
;MRAHVLAAERLHGDDTTVPVLAKSRTVTGRLWTYVRDDRPFGGPAPPAAWFRYSRDRKGEHPTDHLDGWSGILQSDAYGGYNRLFDADRKPAPVTSAGCWAHARRGLFKLAEARPRTSCRGGRAQDRRNL
;
A
#
# COMPACT_ATOMS: atom_id res chain seq x y z
N MET A 1 -9.73 0.10 21.20
CA MET A 1 -8.76 -0.30 20.15
C MET A 1 -8.48 0.81 19.14
N ARG A 2 -9.48 1.34 18.39
CA ARG A 2 -9.28 2.44 17.41
C ARG A 2 -8.47 3.63 17.96
N ALA A 3 -8.91 4.22 19.08
CA ALA A 3 -8.25 5.38 19.67
C ALA A 3 -6.77 5.12 20.01
N HIS A 4 -6.42 3.91 20.44
CA HIS A 4 -5.05 3.56 20.75
C HIS A 4 -4.15 3.51 19.50
N VAL A 5 -4.66 2.96 18.38
CA VAL A 5 -3.95 2.97 17.09
C VAL A 5 -3.84 4.40 16.56
N LEU A 6 -4.92 5.18 16.58
CA LEU A 6 -4.93 6.57 16.08
C LEU A 6 -4.14 7.55 16.97
N ALA A 7 -3.73 7.18 18.17
CA ALA A 7 -2.79 7.98 18.96
C ALA A 7 -1.34 7.90 18.44
N ALA A 8 -1.09 7.27 17.28
CA ALA A 8 0.21 7.21 16.64
C ALA A 8 0.43 8.41 15.72
N GLU A 9 1.66 8.92 15.67
CA GLU A 9 2.07 9.94 14.69
C GLU A 9 2.12 9.37 13.26
N ARG A 10 2.27 8.05 13.13
CA ARG A 10 2.42 7.33 11.87
C ARG A 10 1.63 6.04 11.88
N LEU A 11 0.98 5.79 10.76
CA LEU A 11 0.24 4.56 10.51
C LEU A 11 0.71 3.93 9.21
N HIS A 12 0.77 2.60 9.20
CA HIS A 12 0.83 1.84 7.98
C HIS A 12 -0.60 1.45 7.59
N GLY A 13 -1.03 1.89 6.40
CA GLY A 13 -2.35 1.57 5.84
C GLY A 13 -2.22 0.54 4.73
N ASP A 14 -3.04 -0.50 4.78
CA ASP A 14 -3.17 -1.50 3.71
C ASP A 14 -4.62 -1.98 3.58
N ASP A 15 -4.97 -2.53 2.41
CA ASP A 15 -6.22 -3.26 2.22
C ASP A 15 -5.97 -4.60 1.54
N THR A 16 -6.51 -5.66 2.13
CA THR A 16 -6.42 -7.01 1.58
C THR A 16 -7.79 -7.45 1.10
N THR A 17 -7.86 -8.03 -0.10
CA THR A 17 -9.08 -8.65 -0.61
C THR A 17 -9.44 -9.87 0.22
N VAL A 18 -10.70 -9.98 0.64
CA VAL A 18 -11.22 -11.15 1.35
C VAL A 18 -12.41 -11.73 0.61
N PRO A 19 -12.50 -13.07 0.45
CA PRO A 19 -13.71 -13.70 -0.07
C PRO A 19 -14.81 -13.64 0.99
N VAL A 20 -15.99 -13.16 0.61
CA VAL A 20 -17.13 -12.98 1.51
C VAL A 20 -18.32 -13.76 0.97
N LEU A 21 -18.93 -14.56 1.83
CA LEU A 21 -20.17 -15.23 1.52
C LEU A 21 -21.30 -14.21 1.38
N ALA A 22 -21.91 -14.16 0.20
CA ALA A 22 -23.15 -13.45 -0.06
C ALA A 22 -24.23 -14.45 -0.50
N LYS A 23 -25.49 -13.99 -0.60
CA LYS A 23 -26.59 -14.85 -1.03
C LYS A 23 -26.25 -15.48 -2.39
N SER A 24 -26.13 -16.81 -2.39
CA SER A 24 -25.81 -17.68 -3.54
C SER A 24 -24.52 -17.37 -4.31
N ARG A 25 -23.58 -16.58 -3.77
CA ARG A 25 -22.28 -16.30 -4.42
C ARG A 25 -21.21 -15.83 -3.45
N THR A 26 -19.96 -15.96 -3.86
CA THR A 26 -18.83 -15.28 -3.20
C THR A 26 -18.64 -13.90 -3.84
N VAL A 27 -18.48 -12.87 -3.00
CA VAL A 27 -18.10 -11.52 -3.42
C VAL A 27 -16.74 -11.17 -2.82
N THR A 28 -16.02 -10.26 -3.46
CA THR A 28 -14.74 -9.75 -2.94
C THR A 28 -15.00 -8.54 -2.03
N GLY A 29 -14.75 -8.70 -0.75
CA GLY A 29 -14.68 -7.59 0.21
C GLY A 29 -13.25 -7.10 0.43
N ARG A 30 -13.11 -6.11 1.32
CA ARG A 30 -11.83 -5.55 1.74
C ARG A 30 -11.69 -5.60 3.26
N LEU A 31 -10.52 -6.03 3.71
CA LEU A 31 -10.07 -5.88 5.08
C LEU A 31 -9.00 -4.80 5.10
N TRP A 32 -9.37 -3.62 5.61
CA TRP A 32 -8.47 -2.50 5.84
C TRP A 32 -7.71 -2.73 7.14
N THR A 33 -6.41 -2.50 7.11
CA THR A 33 -5.53 -2.65 8.26
C THR A 33 -4.79 -1.34 8.49
N TYR A 34 -4.88 -0.83 9.72
CA TYR A 34 -4.09 0.30 10.19
C TYR A 34 -3.16 -0.18 11.30
N VAL A 35 -1.85 -0.13 11.05
CA VAL A 35 -0.84 -0.57 12.00
C VAL A 35 -0.14 0.63 12.60
N ARG A 36 -0.16 0.70 13.92
CA ARG A 36 0.77 1.48 14.73
C ARG A 36 1.94 0.57 15.07
N ASP A 37 3.11 0.86 14.52
CA ASP A 37 4.37 0.27 14.99
C ASP A 37 5.51 1.22 14.67
N ASP A 38 5.89 2.02 15.66
CA ASP A 38 6.91 3.04 15.48
C ASP A 38 8.29 2.63 16.02
N ARG A 39 8.43 1.36 16.42
CA ARG A 39 9.70 0.82 16.93
C ARG A 39 10.86 0.95 15.94
N PRO A 40 10.68 0.79 14.60
CA PRO A 40 11.74 1.05 13.63
C PRO A 40 12.25 2.51 13.63
N PHE A 41 11.48 3.43 14.22
CA PHE A 41 11.81 4.85 14.34
C PHE A 41 12.06 5.26 15.81
N GLY A 42 12.29 4.30 16.71
CA GLY A 42 12.59 4.56 18.12
C GLY A 42 11.36 4.85 19.00
N GLY A 43 10.15 4.65 18.50
CA GLY A 43 8.92 4.88 19.26
C GLY A 43 8.75 3.90 20.43
N PRO A 44 8.33 4.38 21.62
CA PRO A 44 8.23 3.54 22.84
C PRO A 44 6.91 2.78 22.96
N ALA A 45 5.92 3.12 22.13
CA ALA A 45 4.58 2.54 22.23
C ALA A 45 4.55 1.10 21.70
N PRO A 46 3.78 0.20 22.33
CA PRO A 46 3.62 -1.17 21.84
C PRO A 46 2.94 -1.18 20.45
N PRO A 47 3.25 -2.18 19.60
CA PRO A 47 2.62 -2.31 18.30
C PRO A 47 1.14 -2.67 18.45
N ALA A 48 0.30 -2.14 17.57
CA ALA A 48 -1.12 -2.40 17.55
C ALA A 48 -1.67 -2.34 16.11
N ALA A 49 -2.65 -3.19 15.81
CA ALA A 49 -3.36 -3.18 14.54
C ALA A 49 -4.86 -2.98 14.76
N TRP A 50 -5.47 -2.16 13.91
CA TRP A 50 -6.92 -1.97 13.87
C TRP A 50 -7.44 -2.34 12.48
N PHE A 51 -8.43 -3.22 12.47
CA PHE A 51 -9.03 -3.74 11.25
C PHE A 51 -10.42 -3.17 11.03
N ARG A 52 -10.76 -2.91 9.75
CA ARG A 52 -12.11 -2.55 9.32
C ARG A 52 -12.47 -3.34 8.07
N TYR A 53 -13.72 -3.78 8.00
CA TYR A 53 -14.26 -4.47 6.83
C TYR A 53 -15.11 -3.53 5.98
N SER A 54 -15.02 -3.67 4.66
CA SER A 54 -15.98 -3.10 3.71
C SER A 54 -16.29 -4.06 2.56
N ARG A 55 -17.44 -3.89 1.91
CA ARG A 55 -17.86 -4.70 0.75
C ARG A 55 -17.21 -4.28 -0.58
N ASP A 56 -16.67 -3.07 -0.64
CA ASP A 56 -15.99 -2.55 -1.81
C ASP A 56 -14.70 -1.82 -1.38
N ARG A 57 -13.93 -1.31 -2.35
CA ARG A 57 -12.66 -0.62 -2.09
C ARG A 57 -12.80 0.91 -2.11
N LYS A 58 -13.98 1.50 -2.00
CA LYS A 58 -14.15 2.96 -2.19
C LYS A 58 -13.31 3.79 -1.22
N GLY A 59 -12.91 4.99 -1.67
CA GLY A 59 -12.13 5.95 -0.87
C GLY A 59 -12.89 6.55 0.32
N GLU A 60 -14.21 6.40 0.39
CA GLU A 60 -15.01 6.76 1.58
C GLU A 60 -14.56 5.97 2.81
N HIS A 61 -14.18 4.70 2.67
CA HIS A 61 -13.76 3.86 3.79
C HIS A 61 -12.54 4.41 4.51
N PRO A 62 -11.37 4.64 3.86
CA PRO A 62 -10.22 5.21 4.56
C PRO A 62 -10.48 6.64 5.06
N THR A 63 -11.33 7.41 4.39
CA THR A 63 -11.75 8.76 4.86
C THR A 63 -12.46 8.65 6.21
N ASP A 64 -13.47 7.78 6.32
CA ASP A 64 -14.24 7.56 7.54
C ASP A 64 -13.43 6.88 8.64
N HIS A 65 -12.56 5.94 8.27
CA HIS A 65 -11.75 5.20 9.23
C HIS A 65 -10.79 6.13 9.99
N LEU A 66 -10.14 7.03 9.25
CA LEU A 66 -9.13 7.95 9.75
C LEU A 66 -9.68 9.33 10.11
N ASP A 67 -11.00 9.48 10.17
CA ASP A 67 -11.64 10.71 10.64
C ASP A 67 -11.10 11.14 12.02
N GLY A 68 -10.81 12.43 12.15
CA GLY A 68 -10.20 13.02 13.34
C GLY A 68 -8.71 12.73 13.54
N TRP A 69 -8.08 11.89 12.71
CA TRP A 69 -6.63 11.62 12.76
C TRP A 69 -5.87 12.42 11.70
N SER A 70 -4.69 12.93 12.05
CA SER A 70 -3.70 13.48 11.13
C SER A 70 -2.31 13.05 11.60
N GLY A 71 -1.42 12.80 10.65
CA GLY A 71 -0.10 12.21 10.85
C GLY A 71 0.48 11.73 9.52
N ILE A 72 1.44 10.81 9.57
CA ILE A 72 2.06 10.21 8.39
C ILE A 72 1.38 8.89 8.06
N LEU A 73 0.76 8.78 6.88
CA LEU A 73 0.20 7.53 6.39
C LEU A 73 1.16 6.89 5.39
N GLN A 74 1.82 5.80 5.80
CA GLN A 74 2.57 4.95 4.88
C GLN A 74 1.62 3.95 4.22
N SER A 75 1.34 4.10 2.93
CA SER A 75 0.42 3.23 2.19
C SER A 75 0.93 2.89 0.79
N ASP A 76 0.20 2.06 0.06
CA ASP A 76 0.35 2.02 -1.40
C ASP A 76 -0.10 3.34 -2.04
N ALA A 77 0.15 3.51 -3.34
CA ALA A 77 -0.30 4.67 -4.11
C ALA A 77 -1.78 4.57 -4.54
N TYR A 78 -2.64 3.98 -3.69
CA TYR A 78 -4.05 3.85 -4.01
C TYR A 78 -4.77 5.19 -3.93
N GLY A 79 -5.38 5.61 -5.05
CA GLY A 79 -6.08 6.89 -5.15
C GLY A 79 -7.27 7.07 -4.19
N GLY A 80 -7.78 6.00 -3.57
CA GLY A 80 -8.83 6.13 -2.55
C GLY A 80 -8.35 6.82 -1.26
N TYR A 81 -7.04 6.98 -1.06
CA TYR A 81 -6.49 7.78 0.05
C TYR A 81 -6.46 9.28 -0.23
N ASN A 82 -6.67 9.74 -1.48
CA ASN A 82 -6.41 11.12 -1.88
C ASN A 82 -7.12 12.16 -1.01
N ARG A 83 -8.38 11.90 -0.61
CA ARG A 83 -9.14 12.81 0.27
C ARG A 83 -8.50 13.05 1.63
N LEU A 84 -7.67 12.12 2.11
CA LEU A 84 -6.93 12.30 3.35
C LEU A 84 -5.86 13.39 3.23
N PHE A 85 -5.39 13.67 2.02
CA PHE A 85 -4.29 14.59 1.75
C PHE A 85 -4.79 16.00 1.36
N ASP A 86 -6.11 16.19 1.24
CA ASP A 86 -6.71 17.47 0.88
C ASP A 86 -6.36 18.55 1.91
N ALA A 87 -5.97 19.74 1.43
CA ALA A 87 -5.44 20.83 2.24
C ALA A 87 -6.45 21.40 3.26
N ASP A 88 -7.75 21.29 2.97
CA ASP A 88 -8.85 21.76 3.80
C ASP A 88 -9.35 20.71 4.81
N ARG A 89 -8.80 19.49 4.78
CA ARG A 89 -9.16 18.41 5.70
C ARG A 89 -8.88 18.80 7.15
N LYS A 90 -9.81 18.44 8.05
CA LYS A 90 -9.68 18.60 9.50
C LYS A 90 -9.27 17.27 10.17
N PRO A 91 -8.52 17.31 11.29
CA PRO A 91 -7.94 18.50 11.95
C PRO A 91 -6.79 19.12 11.13
N ALA A 92 -6.13 18.32 10.31
CA ALA A 92 -5.15 18.74 9.31
C ALA A 92 -5.08 17.68 8.18
N PRO A 93 -4.49 18.02 7.03
CA PRO A 93 -4.17 17.03 5.99
C PRO A 93 -3.30 15.90 6.55
N VAL A 94 -3.47 14.69 6.05
CA VAL A 94 -2.57 13.57 6.30
C VAL A 94 -1.34 13.73 5.41
N THR A 95 -0.15 13.49 5.95
CA THR A 95 1.08 13.44 5.18
C THR A 95 1.21 12.06 4.53
N SER A 96 1.25 12.01 3.21
CA SER A 96 1.44 10.75 2.47
C SER A 96 2.90 10.29 2.54
N ALA A 97 3.10 8.99 2.77
CA ALA A 97 4.38 8.31 2.59
C ALA A 97 4.21 7.04 1.75
N GLY A 98 5.03 6.88 0.71
CA GLY A 98 4.97 5.70 -0.15
C GLY A 98 5.53 4.45 0.53
N CYS A 99 4.82 3.33 0.44
CA CYS A 99 5.29 2.05 0.97
C CYS A 99 6.27 1.36 0.00
N TRP A 100 7.53 1.22 0.41
CA TRP A 100 8.59 0.56 -0.37
C TRP A 100 8.30 -0.90 -0.71
N ALA A 101 7.62 -1.63 0.19
CA ALA A 101 7.23 -3.02 -0.08
C ALA A 101 6.25 -3.12 -1.26
N HIS A 102 5.31 -2.17 -1.36
CA HIS A 102 4.40 -2.07 -2.50
C HIS A 102 5.11 -1.66 -3.78
N ALA A 103 5.98 -0.66 -3.72
CA ALA A 103 6.77 -0.20 -4.87
C ALA A 103 7.64 -1.33 -5.45
N ARG A 104 8.31 -2.09 -4.57
CA ARG A 104 9.15 -3.25 -4.95
C ARG A 104 8.39 -4.27 -5.81
N ARG A 105 7.11 -4.55 -5.49
CA ARG A 105 6.32 -5.53 -6.25
C ARG A 105 6.19 -5.17 -7.74
N GLY A 106 6.05 -3.87 -8.06
CA GLY A 106 6.00 -3.40 -9.44
C GLY A 106 7.33 -3.60 -10.17
N LEU A 107 8.45 -3.23 -9.51
CA LEU A 107 9.79 -3.41 -10.07
C LEU A 107 10.12 -4.88 -10.38
N PHE A 108 9.73 -5.80 -9.50
CA PHE A 108 9.96 -7.23 -9.71
C PHE A 108 9.18 -7.77 -10.92
N LYS A 109 7.92 -7.36 -11.09
CA LYS A 109 7.13 -7.73 -12.28
C LYS A 109 7.78 -7.26 -13.58
N LEU A 110 8.35 -6.05 -13.58
CA LEU A 110 9.08 -5.53 -14.74
C LEU A 110 10.37 -6.31 -15.00
N ALA A 111 11.10 -6.69 -13.95
CA ALA A 111 12.31 -7.49 -14.07
C ALA A 111 12.03 -8.90 -14.63
N GLU A 112 10.93 -9.52 -14.23
CA GLU A 112 10.48 -10.83 -14.75
C GLU A 112 9.98 -10.75 -16.19
N ALA A 113 9.28 -9.68 -16.55
CA ALA A 113 8.76 -9.47 -17.90
C ALA A 113 9.86 -9.13 -18.92
N ARG A 114 11.03 -8.67 -18.47
CA ARG A 114 12.13 -8.32 -19.36
C ARG A 114 12.70 -9.60 -19.97
N PRO A 115 12.66 -9.77 -21.31
CA PRO A 115 13.35 -10.89 -21.93
C PRO A 115 14.82 -10.79 -21.56
N ARG A 116 15.41 -11.90 -21.12
CA ARG A 116 16.86 -12.00 -20.96
C ARG A 116 17.46 -11.66 -22.31
N THR A 117 18.03 -10.45 -22.44
CA THR A 117 18.92 -10.14 -23.56
C THR A 117 20.04 -11.17 -23.47
N SER A 118 19.93 -12.23 -24.26
CA SER A 118 21.05 -13.12 -24.50
C SER A 118 22.15 -12.21 -25.02
N CYS A 119 23.27 -12.13 -24.30
CA CYS A 119 24.50 -11.64 -24.88
C CYS A 119 24.83 -12.59 -26.03
N ARG A 120 24.31 -12.32 -27.23
CA ARG A 120 24.80 -12.96 -28.45
C ARG A 120 26.19 -12.39 -28.65
N GLY A 121 27.17 -13.12 -28.11
CA GLY A 121 28.56 -12.97 -28.53
C GLY A 121 28.61 -13.22 -30.03
N GLY A 122 28.65 -12.14 -30.81
CA GLY A 122 28.90 -12.21 -32.24
C GLY A 122 30.33 -12.70 -32.41
N ARG A 123 30.51 -13.98 -32.75
CA ARG A 123 31.75 -14.42 -33.38
C ARG A 123 31.76 -13.82 -34.78
N ALA A 124 32.71 -12.93 -35.03
CA ALA A 124 33.06 -12.50 -36.37
C ALA A 124 33.48 -13.74 -37.17
N GLN A 125 32.75 -14.07 -38.24
CA GLN A 125 33.24 -14.98 -39.27
C GLN A 125 34.05 -14.15 -40.26
N ASP A 126 35.38 -14.28 -40.16
CA ASP A 126 36.35 -13.92 -41.19
C ASP A 126 35.99 -14.66 -42.48
N ARG A 127 35.41 -13.95 -43.46
CA ARG A 127 35.27 -14.43 -44.83
C ARG A 127 36.42 -13.89 -45.65
N ARG A 128 37.56 -14.58 -45.58
CA ARG A 128 38.50 -14.65 -46.70
C ARG A 128 37.93 -15.58 -47.77
N ASN A 129 37.51 -15.03 -48.91
CA ASN A 129 37.91 -15.50 -50.24
C ASN A 129 37.24 -14.74 -51.38
N LEU A 130 38.08 -14.40 -52.37
CA LEU A 130 37.88 -13.78 -53.68
C LEU A 130 37.78 -12.25 -53.69
#